data_AF-A0A8C4GEM8-F1
#
_entry.id   AF-A0A8C4GEM8-F1
#
_cell.length_a   1.000
_cell.length_b   1.000
_cell.length_c   1.000
_cell.angle_alpha   90.00
_cell.angle_beta   90.00
_cell.angle_gamma   90.00
#
_symmetry.space_group_name_H-M   'P 1'
#
loop_
_entity.id
_entity.type
_entity.pdbx_description
1 polymer ?
#
loop_
_entity_poly.entity_id
_entity_poly.type
_entity_poly.pdbx_seq_one_letter_code
_entity_poly.pdbx_strand_id
1 'polypeptide(L)'
;MLNKVIHRWEHCGTSLRFDPLRNFNDRRFDPGKDAFTLFYDSFYRRTTGAVFGRNVELFTSCDSAVGDLSRAELMMMTIADVIKQLVEAHEDGKDINLNKVKTKTSAKYGLEAQPRLVDIIAAVPPQYRRALVPKLKAKPIRTASGIAVVAVMCKPHRCPHISFTGNILTCLLIYYSDFEYSTQSYTGYEPTSMRAIRARYDPYLQTRHRVEQLKQLGHSVDKVEFIVMGGTFMALPEEYRDYFIRNLHDALSGHTSNNVAEAVRYSERSNTKCVGITIETRPDYCLKRHLSDMLGYGCTRLEIGVQSVYEDVARDTNRGHTVRAVCESFHLSKDAGFKVVAHMMPDLPNVGMERDVEQFIEFFENPAFRPDGLKLYPTLVIRGTGLYELWKTGRYKSYNPSALVDLVARILALVPPWTRVYRVQRDIPMPLVSSGVEHGNLRELALARMKDMGTECRDVRTREVGIQEIHHKVRPYQVELVRRDYVANGGWETFLSYEDPEQDILIGLLRLRRCSPQSFRPELKGGTSIVRELHVYGSVVPVSSRDPSKFHTLLSSRVCFAGVGTRNYYRKMGYELEGPYMVKDLYGPGMD
;
A
#
# COMPACT_ATOMS: atom_id res chain seq x y z
N MET A 1 -21.45 46.38 4.14
CA MET A 1 -21.67 45.94 2.74
C MET A 1 -21.61 44.41 2.72
N LEU A 2 -22.64 43.60 2.97
CA LEU A 2 -24.06 43.64 2.64
C LEU A 2 -24.36 44.15 1.21
N ASN A 3 -24.93 43.24 0.42
CA ASN A 3 -25.54 43.35 -0.91
C ASN A 3 -24.70 42.94 -2.13
N LYS A 4 -25.35 42.13 -2.99
CA LYS A 4 -24.91 41.44 -4.22
C LYS A 4 -24.33 40.05 -3.90
N VAL A 5 -25.04 38.94 -4.03
CA VAL A 5 -25.91 38.52 -5.14
C VAL A 5 -27.01 37.58 -4.60
N ILE A 6 -28.18 38.14 -4.34
CA ILE A 6 -29.46 37.42 -4.33
C ILE A 6 -30.27 38.09 -5.43
N HIS A 7 -30.44 37.41 -6.56
CA HIS A 7 -31.57 37.58 -7.49
C HIS A 7 -31.41 36.59 -8.64
N ARG A 8 -32.02 35.42 -8.48
CA ARG A 8 -32.76 34.69 -9.51
C ARG A 8 -33.22 33.40 -8.87
N TRP A 9 -34.54 33.20 -8.89
CA TRP A 9 -35.34 31.98 -8.70
C TRP A 9 -36.53 32.25 -7.76
N GLU A 10 -37.42 33.15 -8.21
CA GLU A 10 -38.84 33.12 -7.87
C GLU A 10 -39.60 33.15 -9.19
N HIS A 11 -40.17 32.02 -9.59
CA HIS A 11 -41.38 31.89 -10.41
C HIS A 11 -41.79 30.41 -10.47
N CYS A 12 -42.50 29.96 -9.45
CA CYS A 12 -43.83 29.36 -9.58
C CYS A 12 -44.25 28.84 -8.21
N GLY A 13 -45.34 29.41 -7.71
CA GLY A 13 -45.79 29.20 -6.35
C GLY A 13 -46.47 27.85 -6.12
N THR A 14 -46.39 27.39 -4.88
CA THR A 14 -47.55 26.81 -4.21
C THR A 14 -47.41 27.09 -2.73
N SER A 15 -48.39 27.83 -2.22
CA SER A 15 -48.48 28.36 -0.87
C SER A 15 -48.76 27.27 0.16
N LEU A 16 -48.02 27.25 1.27
CA LEU A 16 -48.49 26.68 2.53
C LEU A 16 -48.29 27.73 3.63
N ARG A 17 -49.42 28.28 4.10
CA ARG A 17 -49.51 29.21 5.23
C ARG A 17 -49.07 28.47 6.52
N PHE A 18 -48.23 29.11 7.32
CA PHE A 18 -47.99 28.74 8.72
C PHE A 18 -48.87 29.64 9.60
N ASP A 19 -49.71 29.01 10.43
CA ASP A 19 -50.40 29.66 11.54
C ASP A 19 -49.59 29.39 12.83
N PRO A 20 -49.29 30.40 13.67
CA PRO A 20 -48.54 30.20 14.89
C PRO A 20 -49.47 29.88 16.06
N LEU A 21 -48.92 29.19 17.07
CA LEU A 21 -49.48 28.91 18.41
C LEU A 21 -50.35 27.65 18.53
N ARG A 22 -49.71 26.56 18.98
CA ARG A 22 -50.28 25.71 20.02
C ARG A 22 -49.17 25.07 20.87
N ASN A 23 -49.23 25.38 22.16
CA ASN A 23 -48.42 24.83 23.24
C ASN A 23 -48.43 23.31 23.23
N PHE A 24 -47.25 22.71 23.35
CA PHE A 24 -47.06 21.36 23.89
C PHE A 24 -45.93 21.40 24.91
N ASN A 25 -46.30 21.66 26.16
CA ASN A 25 -45.58 21.18 27.33
C ASN A 25 -45.91 19.68 27.51
N ASP A 26 -44.98 18.97 28.15
CA ASP A 26 -45.01 17.55 28.53
C ASP A 26 -44.72 16.50 27.44
N ARG A 27 -43.42 16.19 27.29
CA ARG A 27 -42.87 14.82 27.43
C ARG A 27 -41.34 14.88 27.54
N ARG A 28 -40.79 14.09 28.47
CA ARG A 28 -39.38 14.03 28.88
C ARG A 28 -38.43 13.74 27.70
N PHE A 29 -37.36 14.54 27.59
CA PHE A 29 -36.21 14.32 26.70
C PHE A 29 -35.25 13.26 27.29
N ASP A 30 -34.86 12.29 26.49
CA ASP A 30 -33.77 11.33 26.77
C ASP A 30 -32.48 11.85 26.11
N PRO A 31 -31.39 12.13 26.85
CA PRO A 31 -30.20 12.76 26.31
C PRO A 31 -29.30 11.71 25.65
N GLY A 32 -29.66 11.28 24.44
CA GLY A 32 -28.88 10.26 23.72
C GLY A 32 -29.08 10.21 22.21
N LYS A 33 -29.79 11.16 21.59
CA LYS A 33 -30.00 11.17 20.14
C LYS A 33 -29.88 12.57 19.56
N ASP A 34 -28.84 12.76 18.76
CA ASP A 34 -28.62 13.98 17.96
C ASP A 34 -29.78 14.21 17.00
N ALA A 35 -30.21 15.48 16.87
CA ALA A 35 -31.30 15.93 15.99
C ALA A 35 -31.10 15.55 14.50
N PHE A 36 -29.86 15.26 14.10
CA PHE A 36 -29.53 14.75 12.77
C PHE A 36 -30.09 13.34 12.51
N THR A 37 -30.19 12.52 13.57
CA THR A 37 -30.72 11.14 13.50
C THR A 37 -32.23 11.13 13.29
N LEU A 38 -32.97 12.07 13.89
CA LEU A 38 -34.42 12.19 13.71
C LEU A 38 -34.81 12.69 12.31
N PHE A 39 -33.98 13.54 11.70
CA PHE A 39 -34.20 14.01 10.33
C PHE A 39 -33.89 12.92 9.29
N TYR A 40 -32.82 12.15 9.50
CA TYR A 40 -32.46 11.04 8.61
C TYR A 40 -33.46 9.88 8.72
N ASP A 41 -33.92 9.51 9.92
CA ASP A 41 -34.84 8.38 10.12
C ASP A 41 -36.27 8.71 9.64
N SER A 42 -36.70 9.98 9.70
CA SER A 42 -37.98 10.45 9.13
C SER A 42 -37.96 10.49 7.60
N PHE A 43 -36.85 10.94 7.00
CA PHE A 43 -36.69 10.98 5.55
C PHE A 43 -36.54 9.57 4.95
N TYR A 44 -35.76 8.69 5.61
CA TYR A 44 -35.54 7.31 5.16
C TYR A 44 -36.79 6.44 5.33
N ARG A 45 -37.54 6.55 6.44
CA ARG A 45 -38.82 5.81 6.61
C ARG A 45 -39.91 6.25 5.63
N ARG A 46 -39.94 7.53 5.22
CA ARG A 46 -40.90 8.02 4.22
C ARG A 46 -40.53 7.68 2.77
N THR A 47 -39.25 7.44 2.46
CA THR A 47 -38.81 7.14 1.07
C THR A 47 -38.52 5.65 0.82
N THR A 48 -38.15 4.86 1.84
CA THR A 48 -37.82 3.43 1.66
C THR A 48 -38.90 2.47 2.20
N GLY A 49 -39.71 2.90 3.17
CA GLY A 49 -40.76 2.06 3.77
C GLY A 49 -41.97 1.82 2.87
N ALA A 50 -42.20 2.68 1.86
CA ALA A 50 -43.31 2.52 0.91
C ALA A 50 -42.93 1.69 -0.33
N VAL A 51 -41.63 1.44 -0.58
CA VAL A 51 -41.15 0.76 -1.80
C VAL A 51 -40.81 -0.72 -1.57
N PHE A 52 -40.48 -1.13 -0.34
CA PHE A 52 -39.98 -2.48 -0.06
C PHE A 52 -40.98 -3.45 0.60
N GLY A 53 -42.21 -3.00 0.93
CA GLY A 53 -43.18 -3.81 1.68
C GLY A 53 -44.33 -4.44 0.89
N ARG A 54 -44.49 -4.17 -0.42
CA ARG A 54 -45.64 -4.66 -1.21
C ARG A 54 -45.33 -5.31 -2.56
N ASN A 55 -44.07 -5.44 -2.96
CA ASN A 55 -43.71 -5.86 -4.33
C ASN A 55 -42.98 -7.21 -4.42
N VAL A 56 -43.19 -8.14 -3.48
CA VAL A 56 -42.60 -9.49 -3.54
C VAL A 56 -43.53 -10.53 -4.20
N GLU A 57 -44.79 -10.19 -4.50
CA GLU A 57 -45.74 -11.14 -5.13
C GLU A 57 -46.36 -10.69 -6.47
N LEU A 58 -45.89 -9.61 -7.09
CA LEU A 58 -46.47 -9.08 -8.33
C LEU A 58 -45.42 -8.75 -9.39
N PHE A 59 -44.59 -9.72 -9.79
CA PHE A 59 -43.82 -9.62 -11.05
C PHE A 59 -43.65 -11.01 -11.71
N THR A 60 -44.76 -11.68 -11.94
CA THR A 60 -44.90 -12.66 -13.03
C THR A 60 -45.81 -12.02 -14.07
N SER A 61 -45.29 -11.82 -15.29
CA SER A 61 -45.89 -11.13 -16.43
C SER A 61 -45.76 -9.60 -16.47
N CYS A 62 -44.68 -9.10 -17.09
CA CYS A 62 -44.71 -7.80 -17.78
C CYS A 62 -43.56 -7.74 -18.80
N ASP A 63 -43.80 -8.24 -20.01
CA ASP A 63 -42.90 -8.09 -21.18
C ASP A 63 -43.18 -6.79 -21.96
N SER A 64 -43.88 -5.81 -21.37
CA SER A 64 -44.41 -4.66 -22.13
C SER A 64 -44.28 -3.28 -21.46
N ALA A 65 -43.20 -3.01 -20.72
CA ALA A 65 -42.98 -1.69 -20.10
C ALA A 65 -41.50 -1.23 -20.07
N VAL A 66 -40.72 -1.54 -21.11
CA VAL A 66 -39.30 -1.11 -21.21
C VAL A 66 -39.15 0.29 -21.84
N GLY A 67 -40.22 0.86 -22.40
CA GLY A 67 -40.17 2.08 -23.21
C GLY A 67 -40.04 3.43 -22.47
N ASP A 68 -40.48 3.52 -21.20
CA ASP A 68 -40.60 4.79 -20.46
C ASP A 68 -39.69 4.91 -19.23
N LEU A 69 -38.76 3.96 -19.03
CA LEU A 69 -37.88 3.94 -17.87
C LEU A 69 -36.66 4.85 -18.07
N SER A 70 -36.31 5.61 -17.04
CA SER A 70 -35.09 6.41 -17.04
C SER A 70 -33.84 5.52 -17.05
N ARG A 71 -32.73 6.06 -17.55
CA ARG A 71 -31.42 5.36 -17.56
C ARG A 71 -30.99 4.88 -16.16
N ALA A 72 -31.34 5.62 -15.11
CA ALA A 72 -31.02 5.26 -13.74
C ALA A 72 -31.84 4.05 -13.27
N GLU A 73 -33.13 3.99 -13.62
CA GLU A 73 -34.01 2.86 -13.29
C GLU A 73 -33.57 1.59 -14.03
N LEU A 74 -33.24 1.70 -15.33
CA LEU A 74 -32.68 0.59 -16.11
C LEU A 74 -31.37 0.06 -15.52
N MET A 75 -30.50 0.95 -15.02
CA MET A 75 -29.27 0.58 -14.32
C MET A 75 -29.56 -0.18 -13.02
N MET A 76 -30.52 0.30 -12.22
CA MET A 76 -30.92 -0.37 -10.98
C MET A 76 -31.53 -1.75 -11.24
N MET A 77 -32.40 -1.88 -12.25
CA MET A 77 -32.96 -3.17 -12.67
C MET A 77 -31.86 -4.14 -13.14
N THR A 78 -30.90 -3.64 -13.92
CA THR A 78 -29.75 -4.43 -14.36
C THR A 78 -28.94 -4.94 -13.17
N ILE A 79 -28.64 -4.07 -12.19
CA ILE A 79 -27.90 -4.47 -10.98
C ILE A 79 -28.68 -5.53 -10.18
N ALA A 80 -29.99 -5.34 -10.01
CA ALA A 80 -30.84 -6.28 -9.29
C ALA A 80 -30.88 -7.66 -9.96
N ASP A 81 -31.02 -7.72 -11.30
CA ASP A 81 -31.02 -8.98 -12.07
C ASP A 81 -29.64 -9.66 -12.05
N VAL A 82 -28.54 -8.90 -12.13
CA VAL A 82 -27.19 -9.44 -11.94
C VAL A 82 -27.05 -10.08 -10.56
N ILE A 83 -27.54 -9.43 -9.49
CA ILE A 83 -27.45 -9.96 -8.13
C ILE A 83 -28.30 -11.20 -7.95
N LYS A 84 -29.52 -11.22 -8.50
CA LYS A 84 -30.39 -12.40 -8.47
C LYS A 84 -29.68 -13.61 -9.07
N GLN A 85 -29.08 -13.46 -10.25
CA GLN A 85 -28.31 -14.53 -10.90
C GLN A 85 -27.08 -14.96 -10.08
N LEU A 86 -26.42 -14.04 -9.37
CA LEU A 86 -25.30 -14.36 -8.49
C LEU A 86 -25.73 -15.15 -7.25
N VAL A 87 -26.91 -14.83 -6.68
CA VAL A 87 -27.48 -15.54 -5.54
C VAL A 87 -27.90 -16.95 -5.94
N GLU A 88 -28.65 -17.09 -7.03
CA GLU A 88 -29.07 -18.39 -7.57
C GLU A 88 -27.86 -19.28 -7.88
N ALA A 89 -26.83 -18.74 -8.54
CA ALA A 89 -25.60 -19.49 -8.81
C ALA A 89 -24.87 -19.91 -7.53
N HIS A 90 -24.89 -19.10 -6.48
CA HIS A 90 -24.27 -19.45 -5.21
C HIS A 90 -25.02 -20.57 -4.49
N GLU A 91 -26.35 -20.53 -4.47
CA GLU A 91 -27.20 -21.56 -3.88
C GLU A 91 -27.09 -22.88 -4.63
N ASP A 92 -26.98 -22.83 -5.95
CA ASP A 92 -26.75 -23.99 -6.83
C ASP A 92 -25.29 -24.52 -6.78
N GLY A 93 -24.37 -23.82 -6.11
CA GLY A 93 -22.95 -24.17 -6.10
C GLY A 93 -22.24 -24.05 -7.46
N LYS A 94 -22.80 -23.27 -8.40
CA LYS A 94 -22.26 -23.08 -9.75
C LYS A 94 -21.29 -21.91 -9.81
N ASP A 95 -20.23 -22.06 -10.59
CA ASP A 95 -19.29 -20.97 -10.85
C ASP A 95 -19.77 -20.13 -12.04
N ILE A 96 -19.81 -18.81 -11.86
CA ILE A 96 -20.41 -17.89 -12.84
C ILE A 96 -19.42 -16.80 -13.23
N ASN A 97 -19.30 -16.57 -14.55
CA ASN A 97 -18.45 -15.49 -15.06
C ASN A 97 -19.19 -14.15 -14.97
N LEU A 98 -18.79 -13.33 -13.99
CA LEU A 98 -19.39 -12.02 -13.74
C LEU A 98 -19.40 -11.10 -14.97
N ASN A 99 -18.34 -11.10 -15.78
CA ASN A 99 -18.28 -10.23 -16.96
C ASN A 99 -19.31 -10.67 -18.02
N LYS A 100 -19.50 -11.98 -18.19
CA LYS A 100 -20.52 -12.52 -19.10
C LYS A 100 -21.93 -12.16 -18.63
N VAL A 101 -22.20 -12.29 -17.33
CA VAL A 101 -23.48 -11.90 -16.72
C VAL A 101 -23.74 -10.41 -16.90
N LYS A 102 -22.78 -9.54 -16.54
CA LYS A 102 -22.90 -8.09 -16.74
C LYS A 102 -23.21 -7.75 -18.18
N THR A 103 -22.50 -8.35 -19.13
CA THR A 103 -22.70 -8.08 -20.57
C THR A 103 -24.09 -8.51 -21.03
N LYS A 104 -24.50 -9.74 -20.69
CA LYS A 104 -25.81 -10.28 -21.07
C LYS A 104 -26.96 -9.47 -20.48
N THR A 105 -26.88 -9.14 -19.20
CA THR A 105 -27.93 -8.39 -18.49
C THR A 105 -27.97 -6.93 -18.95
N SER A 106 -26.81 -6.27 -19.18
CA SER A 106 -26.79 -4.93 -19.76
C SER A 106 -27.40 -4.87 -21.16
N ALA A 107 -27.16 -5.88 -21.99
CA ALA A 107 -27.78 -5.99 -23.32
C ALA A 107 -29.30 -6.18 -23.24
N LYS A 108 -29.79 -7.00 -22.30
CA LYS A 108 -31.23 -7.22 -22.04
C LYS A 108 -31.98 -5.91 -21.74
N TYR A 109 -31.35 -5.00 -21.00
CA TYR A 109 -31.95 -3.71 -20.62
C TYR A 109 -31.51 -2.53 -21.51
N GLY A 110 -30.82 -2.78 -22.63
CA GLY A 110 -30.42 -1.74 -23.59
C GLY A 110 -29.42 -0.71 -23.07
N LEU A 111 -28.59 -1.05 -22.07
CA LEU A 111 -27.61 -0.12 -21.50
C LEU A 111 -26.33 -0.03 -22.34
N GLU A 112 -25.92 1.19 -22.70
CA GLU A 112 -24.64 1.48 -23.36
C GLU A 112 -23.42 1.15 -22.50
N ALA A 113 -23.58 1.19 -21.18
CA ALA A 113 -22.50 1.03 -20.21
C ALA A 113 -22.85 -0.04 -19.18
N GLN A 114 -21.87 -0.88 -18.85
CA GLN A 114 -22.03 -1.91 -17.84
C GLN A 114 -22.09 -1.32 -16.42
N PRO A 115 -22.83 -1.95 -15.49
CA PRO A 115 -22.80 -1.56 -14.08
C PRO A 115 -21.38 -1.66 -13.51
N ARG A 116 -21.01 -0.70 -12.66
CA ARG A 116 -19.69 -0.72 -12.01
C ARG A 116 -19.70 -1.78 -10.92
N LEU A 117 -18.55 -2.40 -10.68
CA LEU A 117 -18.42 -3.42 -9.65
C LEU A 117 -18.77 -2.90 -8.25
N VAL A 118 -18.47 -1.62 -7.97
CA VAL A 118 -18.83 -0.96 -6.70
C VAL A 118 -20.35 -0.93 -6.50
N ASP A 119 -21.11 -0.64 -7.56
CA ASP A 119 -22.57 -0.58 -7.49
C ASP A 119 -23.16 -1.99 -7.25
N ILE A 120 -22.59 -3.01 -7.90
CA ILE A 120 -22.95 -4.42 -7.68
C ILE A 120 -22.67 -4.85 -6.23
N ILE A 121 -21.47 -4.56 -5.72
CA ILE A 121 -21.09 -4.90 -4.33
C ILE A 121 -22.01 -4.19 -3.33
N ALA A 122 -22.33 -2.91 -3.56
CA ALA A 122 -23.19 -2.13 -2.68
C ALA A 122 -24.61 -2.71 -2.58
N ALA A 123 -25.13 -3.23 -3.69
CA ALA A 123 -26.48 -3.78 -3.76
C ALA A 123 -26.58 -5.24 -3.28
N VAL A 124 -25.48 -5.93 -2.93
CA VAL A 124 -25.52 -7.29 -2.37
C VAL A 124 -26.33 -7.32 -1.06
N PRO A 125 -27.37 -8.18 -0.94
CA PRO A 125 -28.19 -8.28 0.25
C PRO A 125 -27.37 -8.68 1.49
N PRO A 126 -27.69 -8.14 2.69
CA PRO A 126 -26.92 -8.40 3.91
C PRO A 126 -26.66 -9.88 4.21
N GLN A 127 -27.65 -10.76 3.96
CA GLN A 127 -27.51 -12.20 4.21
C GLN A 127 -26.43 -12.88 3.33
N TYR A 128 -26.25 -12.42 2.07
CA TYR A 128 -25.30 -13.02 1.13
C TYR A 128 -23.94 -12.30 1.10
N ARG A 129 -23.78 -11.19 1.84
CA ARG A 129 -22.52 -10.42 1.83
C ARG A 129 -21.30 -11.24 2.21
N ARG A 130 -21.42 -12.13 3.20
CA ARG A 130 -20.30 -12.99 3.64
C ARG A 130 -19.83 -13.96 2.56
N ALA A 131 -20.74 -14.42 1.71
CA ALA A 131 -20.43 -15.39 0.66
C ALA A 131 -20.02 -14.73 -0.67
N LEU A 132 -20.74 -13.68 -1.10
CA LEU A 132 -20.55 -13.07 -2.41
C LEU A 132 -19.45 -12.01 -2.45
N VAL A 133 -19.30 -11.18 -1.41
CA VAL A 133 -18.29 -10.08 -1.43
C VAL A 133 -16.86 -10.59 -1.58
N PRO A 134 -16.42 -11.69 -0.92
CA PRO A 134 -15.09 -12.25 -1.17
C PRO A 134 -14.87 -12.68 -2.63
N LYS A 135 -15.90 -13.21 -3.30
CA LYS A 135 -15.85 -13.64 -4.71
C LYS A 135 -15.90 -12.46 -5.69
N LEU A 136 -16.57 -11.37 -5.31
CA LEU A 136 -16.69 -10.14 -6.10
C LEU A 136 -15.52 -9.16 -5.89
N LYS A 137 -14.57 -9.48 -5.00
CA LYS A 137 -13.44 -8.60 -4.68
C LYS A 137 -12.55 -8.37 -5.89
N ALA A 138 -12.35 -7.11 -6.25
CA ALA A 138 -11.45 -6.74 -7.34
C ALA A 138 -9.98 -6.99 -6.95
N LYS A 139 -9.22 -7.69 -7.81
CA LYS A 139 -7.76 -7.91 -7.65
C LYS A 139 -7.41 -8.37 -6.21
N PRO A 140 -7.81 -9.59 -5.81
CA PRO A 140 -7.69 -10.08 -4.43
C PRO A 140 -6.26 -10.00 -3.87
N ILE A 141 -5.26 -10.14 -4.73
CA ILE A 141 -3.82 -9.98 -4.43
C ILE A 141 -3.51 -8.66 -3.68
N ARG A 142 -4.29 -7.58 -3.89
CA ARG A 142 -4.06 -6.26 -3.26
C ARG A 142 -4.13 -6.27 -1.74
N THR A 143 -4.86 -7.21 -1.17
CA THR A 143 -5.03 -7.35 0.29
C THR A 143 -4.83 -8.80 0.73
N ALA A 144 -4.12 -9.61 -0.07
CA ALA A 144 -3.86 -11.01 0.24
C ALA A 144 -3.01 -11.17 1.52
N SER A 145 -2.12 -10.20 1.79
CA SER A 145 -1.37 -10.11 3.05
C SER A 145 -2.20 -9.62 4.25
N GLY A 146 -3.48 -9.29 4.04
CA GLY A 146 -4.37 -8.77 5.07
C GLY A 146 -4.10 -7.33 5.51
N ILE A 147 -3.35 -6.57 4.72
CA ILE A 147 -3.06 -5.15 4.93
C ILE A 147 -3.49 -4.34 3.71
N ALA A 148 -4.17 -3.21 3.94
CA ALA A 148 -4.53 -2.26 2.90
C ALA A 148 -3.38 -1.27 2.67
N VAL A 149 -2.76 -1.35 1.49
CA VAL A 149 -1.68 -0.42 1.11
C VAL A 149 -2.26 0.88 0.55
N VAL A 150 -1.92 2.00 1.19
CA VAL A 150 -2.34 3.36 0.82
C VAL A 150 -1.10 4.17 0.44
N ALA A 151 -0.86 4.31 -0.86
CA ALA A 151 0.21 5.13 -1.38
C ALA A 151 -0.26 6.59 -1.55
N VAL A 152 0.52 7.52 -0.99
CA VAL A 152 0.29 8.97 -0.99
C VAL A 152 1.52 9.70 -1.52
N MET A 153 1.32 10.86 -2.11
CA MET A 153 2.39 11.69 -2.66
C MET A 153 2.45 13.02 -1.92
N CYS A 154 3.67 13.43 -1.57
CA CYS A 154 3.94 14.76 -1.06
C CYS A 154 3.89 15.81 -2.18
N LYS A 155 3.87 17.10 -1.84
CA LYS A 155 3.87 18.18 -2.82
C LYS A 155 5.05 18.06 -3.79
N PRO A 156 4.87 18.39 -5.09
CA PRO A 156 5.97 18.56 -6.02
C PRO A 156 6.99 19.57 -5.47
N HIS A 157 8.26 19.21 -5.49
CA HIS A 157 9.37 20.06 -5.06
C HIS A 157 10.66 19.63 -5.77
N ARG A 158 11.65 20.53 -5.79
CA ARG A 158 12.95 20.25 -6.40
C ARG A 158 13.77 19.31 -5.52
N CYS A 159 14.46 18.37 -6.15
CA CYS A 159 15.41 17.51 -5.47
C CYS A 159 16.59 18.36 -4.95
N PRO A 160 17.00 18.21 -3.68
CA PRO A 160 17.99 19.09 -3.06
C PRO A 160 19.36 19.05 -3.74
N HIS A 161 19.77 17.92 -4.32
CA HIS A 161 21.09 17.84 -4.93
C HIS A 161 21.20 18.61 -6.25
N ILE A 162 20.07 19.03 -6.85
CA ILE A 162 20.06 19.87 -8.07
C ILE A 162 20.87 21.15 -7.83
N SER A 163 20.85 21.68 -6.60
CA SER A 163 21.65 22.83 -6.19
C SER A 163 23.16 22.63 -6.35
N PHE A 164 23.64 21.38 -6.33
CA PHE A 164 25.06 21.04 -6.44
C PHE A 164 25.44 20.49 -7.81
N THR A 165 24.54 19.77 -8.49
CA THR A 165 24.88 19.02 -9.70
C THR A 165 24.17 19.47 -10.98
N GLY A 166 23.28 20.45 -10.89
CA GLY A 166 22.56 21.03 -12.04
C GLY A 166 21.39 20.18 -12.52
N ASN A 167 21.61 18.92 -12.92
CA ASN A 167 20.58 18.02 -13.49
C ASN A 167 20.90 16.53 -13.24
N ILE A 168 19.89 15.66 -13.15
CA ILE A 168 20.03 14.19 -13.07
C ILE A 168 19.79 13.60 -14.46
N LEU A 169 20.62 12.62 -14.86
CA LEU A 169 20.51 11.99 -16.17
C LEU A 169 19.26 11.08 -16.29
N THR A 170 18.99 10.28 -15.26
CA THR A 170 18.01 9.17 -15.29
C THR A 170 16.70 9.45 -14.55
N CYS A 171 16.63 10.51 -13.74
CA CYS A 171 15.36 10.94 -13.15
C CYS A 171 14.58 11.79 -14.15
N LEU A 172 13.26 11.58 -14.20
CA LEU A 172 12.31 12.56 -14.73
C LEU A 172 12.41 13.83 -13.87
N LEU A 173 13.21 14.80 -14.32
CA LEU A 173 13.30 16.12 -13.70
C LEU A 173 12.11 16.94 -14.15
N ILE A 174 11.08 17.01 -13.31
CA ILE A 174 9.79 17.54 -13.76
C ILE A 174 9.72 19.05 -13.79
N TYR A 175 10.49 19.73 -12.94
CA TYR A 175 10.53 21.20 -12.94
C TYR A 175 11.02 21.80 -14.27
N TYR A 176 11.64 20.98 -15.13
CA TYR A 176 12.05 21.31 -16.49
C TYR A 176 11.48 20.33 -17.53
N SER A 177 10.50 19.49 -17.16
CA SER A 177 9.85 18.55 -18.09
C SER A 177 8.51 19.10 -18.56
N ASP A 178 8.05 18.56 -19.69
CA ASP A 178 6.71 18.81 -20.26
C ASP A 178 5.55 18.26 -19.38
N PHE A 179 5.81 17.59 -18.25
CA PHE A 179 4.78 17.02 -17.38
C PHE A 179 4.28 18.04 -16.35
N GLU A 180 3.06 18.54 -16.52
CA GLU A 180 2.46 19.51 -15.62
C GLU A 180 2.16 18.92 -14.22
N TYR A 181 2.57 19.65 -13.16
CA TYR A 181 2.14 19.44 -11.77
C TYR A 181 2.35 18.01 -11.21
N SER A 182 3.41 17.31 -11.63
CA SER A 182 3.76 15.96 -11.17
C SER A 182 4.92 15.94 -10.15
N THR A 183 4.95 14.93 -9.27
CA THR A 183 6.05 14.71 -8.31
C THR A 183 7.28 14.08 -8.95
N GLN A 184 8.47 14.43 -8.47
CA GLN A 184 9.76 13.95 -8.94
C GLN A 184 9.78 12.43 -9.23
N SER A 185 10.31 12.03 -10.41
CA SER A 185 10.35 10.65 -10.89
C SER A 185 9.02 10.02 -11.33
N TYR A 186 7.92 10.79 -11.38
CA TYR A 186 6.60 10.34 -11.85
C TYR A 186 6.09 11.19 -13.02
N THR A 187 5.29 10.62 -13.92
CA THR A 187 4.77 11.30 -15.11
C THR A 187 3.46 12.06 -14.87
N GLY A 188 2.76 11.78 -13.77
CA GLY A 188 1.46 12.38 -13.47
C GLY A 188 0.28 11.51 -13.94
N TYR A 189 0.53 10.60 -14.89
CA TYR A 189 -0.45 9.69 -15.47
C TYR A 189 -0.55 8.34 -14.74
N GLU A 190 0.30 8.09 -13.75
CA GLU A 190 0.16 6.90 -12.93
C GLU A 190 -1.11 7.00 -12.06
N PRO A 191 -1.80 5.89 -11.77
CA PRO A 191 -3.04 5.93 -11.00
C PRO A 191 -2.92 6.64 -9.66
N THR A 192 -1.77 6.53 -8.99
CA THR A 192 -1.54 7.23 -7.72
C THR A 192 -1.25 8.71 -7.92
N SER A 193 -0.45 9.08 -8.92
CA SER A 193 -0.18 10.47 -9.29
C SER A 193 -1.46 11.20 -9.66
N MET A 194 -2.31 10.60 -10.49
CA MET A 194 -3.61 11.19 -10.86
C MET A 194 -4.51 11.43 -9.63
N ARG A 195 -4.49 10.55 -8.63
CA ARG A 195 -5.25 10.77 -7.38
C ARG A 195 -4.65 11.89 -6.55
N ALA A 196 -3.32 11.97 -6.46
CA ALA A 196 -2.63 13.03 -5.75
C ALA A 196 -2.90 14.40 -6.37
N ILE A 197 -2.82 14.52 -7.69
CA ILE A 197 -3.14 15.74 -8.45
C ILE A 197 -4.59 16.18 -8.20
N ARG A 198 -5.56 15.26 -8.29
CA ARG A 198 -6.98 15.55 -8.01
C ARG A 198 -7.22 16.05 -6.59
N ALA A 199 -6.47 15.52 -5.62
CA ALA A 199 -6.50 15.95 -4.23
C ALA A 199 -5.59 17.17 -3.94
N ARG A 200 -4.96 17.77 -4.96
CA ARG A 200 -3.98 18.86 -4.84
C ARG A 200 -2.88 18.56 -3.81
N TYR A 201 -2.45 17.30 -3.77
CA TYR A 201 -1.45 16.78 -2.83
C TYR A 201 -1.83 16.92 -1.34
N ASP A 202 -3.11 17.12 -1.02
CA ASP A 202 -3.59 17.13 0.36
C ASP A 202 -3.50 15.70 0.97
N PRO A 203 -2.74 15.51 2.06
CA PRO A 203 -2.52 14.19 2.67
C PRO A 203 -3.81 13.57 3.24
N TYR A 204 -4.70 14.39 3.79
CA TYR A 204 -5.94 13.95 4.42
C TYR A 204 -6.92 13.42 3.36
N LEU A 205 -7.14 14.20 2.30
CA LEU A 205 -8.02 13.84 1.18
C LEU A 205 -7.48 12.63 0.40
N GLN A 206 -6.17 12.57 0.12
CA GLN A 206 -5.55 11.41 -0.52
C GLN A 206 -5.83 10.12 0.26
N THR A 207 -5.70 10.18 1.59
CA THR A 207 -5.93 9.04 2.47
C THR A 207 -7.40 8.65 2.51
N ARG A 208 -8.29 9.60 2.83
CA ARG A 208 -9.74 9.36 2.94
C ARG A 208 -10.32 8.76 1.66
N HIS A 209 -10.05 9.38 0.52
CA HIS A 209 -10.56 8.88 -0.78
C HIS A 209 -10.05 7.48 -1.10
N ARG A 210 -8.78 7.17 -0.77
CA ARG A 210 -8.21 5.86 -1.06
C ARG A 210 -8.77 4.77 -0.14
N VAL A 211 -8.96 5.07 1.14
CA VAL A 211 -9.55 4.14 2.12
C VAL A 211 -11.00 3.84 1.75
N GLU A 212 -11.79 4.87 1.41
CA GLU A 212 -13.19 4.71 0.99
C GLU A 212 -13.31 3.91 -0.31
N GLN A 213 -12.44 4.19 -1.29
CA GLN A 213 -12.38 3.41 -2.53
C GLN A 213 -12.10 1.93 -2.27
N LEU A 214 -11.19 1.59 -1.36
CA LEU A 214 -10.89 0.20 -1.02
C LEU A 214 -12.06 -0.49 -0.33
N LYS A 215 -12.76 0.20 0.59
CA LYS A 215 -13.99 -0.30 1.23
C LYS A 215 -15.08 -0.61 0.20
N GLN A 216 -15.29 0.30 -0.75
CA GLN A 216 -16.26 0.16 -1.85
C GLN A 216 -15.97 -1.03 -2.77
N LEU A 217 -14.70 -1.42 -2.89
CA LEU A 217 -14.26 -2.60 -3.67
C LEU A 217 -14.28 -3.91 -2.85
N GLY A 218 -14.81 -3.89 -1.63
CA GLY A 218 -14.93 -5.07 -0.76
C GLY A 218 -13.63 -5.45 -0.02
N HIS A 219 -12.62 -4.56 0.02
CA HIS A 219 -11.42 -4.79 0.82
C HIS A 219 -11.64 -4.40 2.28
N SER A 220 -11.16 -5.23 3.21
CA SER A 220 -10.98 -4.78 4.60
C SER A 220 -9.85 -3.75 4.63
N VAL A 221 -10.08 -2.69 5.40
CA VAL A 221 -9.11 -1.62 5.63
C VAL A 221 -8.80 -1.46 7.10
N ASP A 222 -9.09 -2.45 7.94
CA ASP A 222 -8.88 -2.37 9.40
C ASP A 222 -7.40 -2.14 9.75
N LYS A 223 -6.50 -2.58 8.85
CA LYS A 223 -5.06 -2.38 8.90
C LYS A 223 -4.62 -1.64 7.63
N VAL A 224 -4.05 -0.46 7.81
CA VAL A 224 -3.53 0.38 6.73
C VAL A 224 -2.01 0.49 6.87
N GLU A 225 -1.32 0.28 5.75
CA GLU A 225 0.09 0.61 5.61
C GLU A 225 0.24 1.75 4.61
N PHE A 226 0.87 2.84 5.04
CA PHE A 226 1.13 3.98 4.18
C PHE A 226 2.42 3.80 3.40
N ILE A 227 2.45 4.32 2.18
CA ILE A 227 3.68 4.53 1.41
C ILE A 227 3.72 6.00 1.00
N VAL A 228 4.67 6.74 1.58
CA VAL A 228 4.96 8.13 1.22
C VAL A 228 5.94 8.12 0.07
N MET A 229 5.45 8.48 -1.11
CA MET A 229 6.20 8.43 -2.36
C MET A 229 6.77 9.80 -2.76
N GLY A 230 7.83 9.76 -3.54
CA GLY A 230 8.48 10.94 -4.14
C GLY A 230 10.00 10.99 -3.93
N GLY A 231 10.55 10.12 -3.08
CA GLY A 231 11.99 9.91 -2.90
C GLY A 231 12.77 11.03 -2.19
N THR A 232 12.18 12.22 -2.01
CA THR A 232 12.85 13.37 -1.36
C THR A 232 12.01 14.03 -0.26
N PHE A 233 11.01 13.32 0.27
CA PHE A 233 10.13 13.83 1.34
C PHE A 233 10.91 14.42 2.54
N MET A 234 12.01 13.77 2.92
CA MET A 234 12.85 14.20 4.04
C MET A 234 13.64 15.48 3.79
N ALA A 235 13.72 15.95 2.54
CA ALA A 235 14.34 17.23 2.20
C ALA A 235 13.37 18.42 2.39
N LEU A 236 12.09 18.16 2.62
CA LEU A 236 11.09 19.21 2.86
C LEU A 236 11.23 19.81 4.28
N PRO A 237 10.80 21.06 4.47
CA PRO A 237 10.79 21.71 5.78
C PRO A 237 10.07 20.87 6.83
N GLU A 238 10.57 20.91 8.06
CA GLU A 238 10.04 20.13 9.19
C GLU A 238 8.55 20.38 9.45
N GLU A 239 8.11 21.64 9.36
CA GLU A 239 6.69 22.02 9.47
C GLU A 239 5.79 21.32 8.44
N TYR A 240 6.28 21.18 7.21
CA TYR A 240 5.53 20.48 6.16
C TYR A 240 5.52 18.98 6.41
N ARG A 241 6.64 18.41 6.88
CA ARG A 241 6.72 16.98 7.21
C ARG A 241 5.77 16.64 8.38
N ASP A 242 5.72 17.49 9.41
CA ASP A 242 4.77 17.36 10.52
C ASP A 242 3.33 17.43 10.01
N TYR A 243 2.96 18.51 9.30
CA TYR A 243 1.63 18.67 8.70
C TYR A 243 1.24 17.45 7.87
N PHE A 244 2.15 16.93 7.04
CA PHE A 244 1.86 15.82 6.15
C PHE A 244 1.56 14.54 6.93
N ILE A 245 2.47 14.12 7.81
CA ILE A 245 2.34 12.87 8.58
C ILE A 245 1.16 12.94 9.56
N ARG A 246 0.98 14.08 10.23
CA ARG A 246 -0.14 14.32 11.15
C ARG A 246 -1.48 14.06 10.48
N ASN A 247 -1.67 14.62 9.28
CA ASN A 247 -2.90 14.45 8.51
C ASN A 247 -3.11 13.01 7.99
N LEU A 248 -2.05 12.21 7.78
CA LEU A 248 -2.21 10.78 7.46
C LEU A 248 -2.81 10.02 8.65
N HIS A 249 -2.32 10.28 9.85
CA HIS A 249 -2.84 9.69 11.08
C HIS A 249 -4.26 10.17 11.39
N ASP A 250 -4.52 11.46 11.27
CA ASP A 250 -5.82 12.09 11.49
C ASP A 250 -6.90 11.58 10.52
N ALA A 251 -6.54 11.33 9.26
CA ALA A 251 -7.46 10.74 8.29
C ALA A 251 -7.93 9.32 8.66
N LEU A 252 -7.13 8.57 9.44
CA LEU A 252 -7.52 7.26 9.95
C LEU A 252 -8.19 7.33 11.33
N SER A 253 -7.78 8.25 12.21
CA SER A 253 -8.32 8.39 13.56
C SER A 253 -9.65 9.15 13.61
N GLY A 254 -9.87 10.07 12.67
CA GLY A 254 -10.97 11.04 12.70
C GLY A 254 -10.73 12.21 13.67
N HIS A 255 -9.57 12.26 14.33
CA HIS A 255 -9.17 13.37 15.19
C HIS A 255 -8.51 14.50 14.38
N THR A 256 -8.41 15.69 14.95
CA THR A 256 -7.65 16.82 14.39
C THR A 256 -6.55 17.19 15.38
N SER A 257 -5.30 16.93 15.01
CA SER A 257 -4.15 17.07 15.89
C SER A 257 -3.37 18.37 15.65
N ASN A 258 -2.63 18.84 16.66
CA ASN A 258 -1.76 20.02 16.56
C ASN A 258 -0.33 19.69 16.14
N ASN A 259 0.13 18.44 16.30
CA ASN A 259 1.44 17.96 15.88
C ASN A 259 1.40 16.45 15.65
N VAL A 260 2.46 15.88 15.06
CA VAL A 260 2.54 14.44 14.79
C VAL A 260 2.49 13.61 16.06
N ALA A 261 3.10 14.06 17.16
CA ALA A 261 3.12 13.29 18.41
C ALA A 261 1.70 13.06 18.97
N GLU A 262 0.85 14.10 18.94
CA GLU A 262 -0.57 14.00 19.27
C GLU A 262 -1.29 13.03 18.31
N ALA A 263 -1.10 13.18 17.00
CA ALA A 263 -1.77 12.34 16.01
C ALA A 263 -1.40 10.86 16.15
N VAL A 264 -0.14 10.55 16.43
CA VAL A 264 0.34 9.19 16.70
C VAL A 264 -0.37 8.60 17.93
N ARG A 265 -0.51 9.39 19.01
CA ARG A 265 -1.20 8.95 20.24
C ARG A 265 -2.67 8.61 20.00
N TYR A 266 -3.39 9.42 19.24
CA TYR A 266 -4.79 9.15 18.88
C TYR A 266 -4.93 8.04 17.84
N SER A 267 -4.01 7.96 16.86
CA SER A 267 -4.01 6.93 15.82
C SER A 267 -3.87 5.53 16.40
N GLU A 268 -3.11 5.37 17.50
CA GLU A 268 -2.99 4.11 18.21
C GLU A 268 -4.34 3.55 18.69
N ARG A 269 -5.28 4.44 19.03
CA ARG A 269 -6.64 4.11 19.50
C ARG A 269 -7.67 4.02 18.37
N SER A 270 -7.35 4.40 17.14
CA SER A 270 -8.28 4.37 16.00
C SER A 270 -8.82 2.98 15.71
N ASN A 271 -10.06 2.87 15.20
CA ASN A 271 -10.58 1.63 14.66
C ASN A 271 -9.81 1.16 13.42
N THR A 272 -9.35 2.12 12.60
CA THR A 272 -8.54 1.87 11.40
C THR A 272 -7.07 2.04 11.78
N LYS A 273 -6.35 0.92 11.95
CA LYS A 273 -5.00 0.91 12.51
C LYS A 273 -3.96 1.23 11.44
N CYS A 274 -3.12 2.24 11.68
CA CYS A 274 -1.88 2.42 10.94
C CYS A 274 -0.85 1.38 11.39
N VAL A 275 -0.67 0.29 10.65
CA VAL A 275 0.24 -0.80 11.02
C VAL A 275 1.69 -0.56 10.57
N GLY A 276 1.90 0.43 9.70
CA GLY A 276 3.22 0.86 9.28
C GLY A 276 3.17 2.03 8.32
N ILE A 277 4.23 2.85 8.35
CA ILE A 277 4.49 3.85 7.32
C ILE A 277 5.80 3.48 6.63
N THR A 278 5.78 3.56 5.30
CA THR A 278 6.95 3.43 4.45
C THR A 278 7.32 4.80 3.90
N ILE A 279 8.58 5.22 4.06
CA ILE A 279 9.07 6.49 3.50
C ILE A 279 10.15 6.19 2.46
N GLU A 280 9.92 6.67 1.24
CA GLU A 280 10.92 6.65 0.17
C GLU A 280 11.89 7.82 0.35
N THR A 281 13.19 7.55 0.30
CA THR A 281 14.23 8.56 0.50
C THR A 281 15.50 8.27 -0.29
N ARG A 282 16.39 9.26 -0.33
CA ARG A 282 17.77 9.12 -0.81
C ARG A 282 18.69 8.74 0.38
N PRO A 283 19.79 8.00 0.14
CA PRO A 283 20.68 7.54 1.21
C PRO A 283 21.31 8.70 2.01
N ASP A 284 21.58 9.84 1.38
CA ASP A 284 22.09 11.07 2.01
C ASP A 284 21.07 11.76 2.94
N TYR A 285 19.81 11.33 2.91
CA TYR A 285 18.74 11.75 3.83
C TYR A 285 18.38 10.67 4.88
N CYS A 286 19.28 9.73 5.13
CA CYS A 286 19.14 8.71 6.18
C CYS A 286 20.13 8.91 7.36
N LEU A 287 20.47 10.16 7.66
CA LEU A 287 21.33 10.52 8.80
C LEU A 287 20.59 10.32 10.14
N LYS A 288 21.33 10.27 11.25
CA LYS A 288 20.81 10.03 12.60
C LYS A 288 19.61 10.91 12.98
N ARG A 289 19.64 12.20 12.61
CA ARG A 289 18.51 13.13 12.81
C ARG A 289 17.28 12.69 12.02
N HIS A 290 17.44 12.47 10.72
CA HIS A 290 16.34 12.06 9.84
C HIS A 290 15.72 10.73 10.27
N LEU A 291 16.53 9.74 10.66
CA LEU A 291 16.04 8.48 11.19
C LEU A 291 15.25 8.66 12.51
N SER A 292 15.69 9.57 13.37
CA SER A 292 14.97 9.90 14.61
C SER A 292 13.61 10.56 14.33
N ASP A 293 13.54 11.48 13.36
CA ASP A 293 12.27 12.07 12.90
C ASP A 293 11.33 10.99 12.38
N MET A 294 11.83 10.08 11.53
CA MET A 294 11.05 8.98 10.97
C MET A 294 10.50 8.02 12.03
N LEU A 295 11.28 7.73 13.08
CA LEU A 295 10.80 6.95 14.24
C LEU A 295 9.63 7.68 14.92
N GLY A 296 9.75 9.00 15.11
CA GLY A 296 8.68 9.85 15.66
C GLY A 296 7.43 9.89 14.81
N TYR A 297 7.57 9.79 13.48
CA TYR A 297 6.45 9.70 12.53
C TYR A 297 5.72 8.35 12.56
N GLY A 298 6.23 7.34 13.27
CA GLY A 298 5.72 5.98 13.19
C GLY A 298 6.10 5.25 11.89
N CYS A 299 7.16 5.70 11.22
CA CYS A 299 7.76 4.99 10.11
C CYS A 299 8.28 3.63 10.56
N THR A 300 8.09 2.60 9.73
CA THR A 300 8.51 1.21 10.01
C THR A 300 9.42 0.65 8.93
N ARG A 301 9.36 1.23 7.72
CA ARG A 301 10.10 0.78 6.55
C ARG A 301 10.67 1.95 5.79
N LEU A 302 11.94 1.83 5.41
CA LEU A 302 12.62 2.78 4.55
C LEU A 302 12.82 2.16 3.18
N GLU A 303 12.58 2.95 2.15
CA GLU A 303 12.98 2.57 0.80
C GLU A 303 14.03 3.54 0.28
N ILE A 304 15.19 2.99 -0.07
CA ILE A 304 16.37 3.76 -0.39
C ILE A 304 16.69 3.55 -1.88
N GLY A 305 16.76 4.66 -2.60
CA GLY A 305 17.06 4.64 -4.03
C GLY A 305 18.54 4.42 -4.34
N VAL A 306 19.02 3.18 -4.21
CA VAL A 306 20.42 2.74 -4.48
C VAL A 306 20.76 2.78 -5.97
N GLN A 307 19.88 2.19 -6.78
CA GLN A 307 19.96 2.03 -8.23
C GLN A 307 21.09 1.10 -8.72
N SER A 308 22.33 1.34 -8.31
CA SER A 308 23.51 0.52 -8.67
C SER A 308 24.48 0.40 -7.50
N VAL A 309 25.28 -0.67 -7.48
CA VAL A 309 26.38 -0.88 -6.52
C VAL A 309 27.70 -0.29 -6.99
N TYR A 310 27.76 0.29 -8.19
CA TYR A 310 29.00 0.82 -8.75
C TYR A 310 29.10 2.36 -8.62
N GLU A 311 30.25 2.85 -8.18
CA GLU A 311 30.51 4.29 -7.99
C GLU A 311 30.62 5.06 -9.32
N ASP A 312 31.15 4.43 -10.38
CA ASP A 312 31.19 5.01 -11.73
C ASP A 312 29.78 5.30 -12.25
N VAL A 313 28.86 4.36 -12.11
CA VAL A 313 27.46 4.51 -12.51
C VAL A 313 26.76 5.61 -11.71
N ALA A 314 26.97 5.66 -10.39
CA ALA A 314 26.40 6.70 -9.54
C ALA A 314 26.88 8.12 -9.93
N ARG A 315 28.15 8.25 -10.30
CA ARG A 315 28.75 9.50 -10.80
C ARG A 315 28.23 9.87 -12.18
N ASP A 316 28.31 8.95 -13.14
CA ASP A 316 28.02 9.21 -14.55
C ASP A 316 26.52 9.49 -14.79
N THR A 317 25.64 8.90 -13.96
CA THR A 317 24.20 9.19 -13.98
C THR A 317 23.81 10.44 -13.17
N ASN A 318 24.79 11.12 -12.58
CA ASN A 318 24.64 12.28 -11.71
C ASN A 318 23.63 12.06 -10.58
N ARG A 319 23.80 10.96 -9.84
CA ARG A 319 22.84 10.50 -8.83
C ARG A 319 22.84 11.34 -7.54
N GLY A 320 23.95 12.03 -7.28
CA GLY A 320 24.14 12.92 -6.13
C GLY A 320 24.36 12.20 -4.79
N HIS A 321 24.74 10.92 -4.80
CA HIS A 321 25.22 10.16 -3.64
C HIS A 321 26.24 9.11 -4.06
N THR A 322 27.04 8.61 -3.12
CA THR A 322 27.99 7.51 -3.31
C THR A 322 27.38 6.18 -2.89
N VAL A 323 28.02 5.08 -3.29
CA VAL A 323 27.68 3.72 -2.83
C VAL A 323 28.07 3.57 -1.35
N ARG A 324 29.18 4.19 -0.91
CA ARG A 324 29.51 4.25 0.53
C ARG A 324 28.37 4.84 1.38
N ALA A 325 27.77 5.94 0.94
CA ALA A 325 26.64 6.56 1.65
C ALA A 325 25.43 5.62 1.74
N VAL A 326 25.21 4.77 0.72
CA VAL A 326 24.17 3.72 0.76
C VAL A 326 24.48 2.72 1.87
N CYS A 327 25.69 2.17 1.92
CA CYS A 327 26.09 1.19 2.94
C CYS A 327 25.96 1.74 4.37
N GLU A 328 26.37 3.00 4.59
CA GLU A 328 26.21 3.70 5.86
C GLU A 328 24.74 3.92 6.22
N SER A 329 23.91 4.31 5.25
CA SER A 329 22.47 4.48 5.46
C SER A 329 21.79 3.17 5.85
N PHE A 330 22.18 2.04 5.24
CA PHE A 330 21.67 0.72 5.57
C PHE A 330 22.05 0.32 6.99
N HIS A 331 23.30 0.55 7.37
CA HIS A 331 23.79 0.31 8.73
C HIS A 331 22.96 1.07 9.76
N LEU A 332 22.90 2.39 9.65
CA LEU A 332 22.18 3.24 10.60
C LEU A 332 20.68 2.88 10.66
N SER A 333 20.08 2.57 9.52
CA SER A 333 18.66 2.20 9.43
C SER A 333 18.37 0.86 10.12
N LYS A 334 19.20 -0.16 9.87
CA LYS A 334 19.04 -1.48 10.49
C LYS A 334 19.29 -1.44 12.00
N ASP A 335 20.31 -0.71 12.44
CA ASP A 335 20.60 -0.52 13.87
C ASP A 335 19.58 0.36 14.61
N ALA A 336 18.76 1.13 13.89
CA ALA A 336 17.58 1.81 14.43
C ALA A 336 16.31 0.95 14.40
N GLY A 337 16.37 -0.26 13.83
CA GLY A 337 15.27 -1.21 13.78
C GLY A 337 14.44 -1.21 12.49
N PHE A 338 14.69 -0.29 11.56
CA PHE A 338 13.88 -0.18 10.33
C PHE A 338 14.03 -1.38 9.43
N LYS A 339 12.95 -1.77 8.75
CA LYS A 339 13.03 -2.59 7.54
C LYS A 339 13.61 -1.77 6.40
N VAL A 340 14.60 -2.31 5.69
CA VAL A 340 15.30 -1.61 4.59
C VAL A 340 14.99 -2.29 3.27
N VAL A 341 14.45 -1.50 2.33
CA VAL A 341 14.17 -1.93 0.96
C VAL A 341 15.01 -1.10 0.01
N ALA A 342 15.70 -1.76 -0.92
CA ALA A 342 16.46 -1.05 -1.95
C ALA A 342 15.63 -0.93 -3.24
N HIS A 343 15.76 0.19 -3.93
CA HIS A 343 15.40 0.28 -5.35
C HIS A 343 16.68 0.02 -6.15
N MET A 344 16.64 -0.97 -7.05
CA MET A 344 17.75 -1.29 -7.96
C MET A 344 17.26 -1.19 -9.41
N MET A 345 18.13 -0.72 -10.30
CA MET A 345 17.82 -0.51 -11.70
C MET A 345 18.85 -1.23 -12.58
N PRO A 346 18.48 -2.32 -13.26
CA PRO A 346 19.29 -2.86 -14.36
C PRO A 346 19.16 -2.01 -15.62
N ASP A 347 20.01 -2.27 -16.61
CA ASP A 347 20.03 -1.55 -17.90
C ASP A 347 20.35 -0.04 -17.73
N LEU A 348 21.16 0.31 -16.73
CA LEU A 348 21.63 1.70 -16.59
C LEU A 348 22.72 2.02 -17.63
N PRO A 349 22.89 3.29 -18.04
CA PRO A 349 23.97 3.69 -18.92
C PRO A 349 25.34 3.22 -18.41
N ASN A 350 26.19 2.76 -19.33
CA ASN A 350 27.53 2.24 -19.07
C ASN A 350 27.59 0.94 -18.23
N VAL A 351 26.45 0.28 -17.98
CA VAL A 351 26.38 -1.06 -17.35
C VAL A 351 25.92 -2.07 -18.40
N GLY A 352 26.75 -3.07 -18.67
CA GLY A 352 26.41 -4.19 -19.56
C GLY A 352 25.71 -5.34 -18.83
N MET A 353 25.18 -6.28 -19.61
CA MET A 353 24.40 -7.42 -19.10
C MET A 353 25.13 -8.25 -18.03
N GLU A 354 26.42 -8.53 -18.25
CA GLU A 354 27.25 -9.29 -17.29
C GLU A 354 27.45 -8.52 -15.98
N ARG A 355 27.75 -7.21 -16.08
CA ARG A 355 27.89 -6.32 -14.92
C ARG A 355 26.60 -6.19 -14.12
N ASP A 356 25.43 -6.26 -14.78
CA ASP A 356 24.14 -6.28 -14.09
C ASP A 356 23.97 -7.56 -13.26
N VAL A 357 24.35 -8.73 -13.79
CA VAL A 357 24.30 -9.99 -13.03
C VAL A 357 25.24 -9.93 -11.82
N GLU A 358 26.48 -9.51 -12.02
CA GLU A 358 27.47 -9.34 -10.93
C GLU A 358 27.01 -8.34 -9.88
N GLN A 359 26.38 -7.24 -10.30
CA GLN A 359 25.80 -6.24 -9.39
C GLN A 359 24.78 -6.88 -8.43
N PHE A 360 23.93 -7.79 -8.91
CA PHE A 360 22.94 -8.44 -8.06
C PHE A 360 23.53 -9.55 -7.18
N ILE A 361 24.57 -10.26 -7.68
CA ILE A 361 25.34 -11.20 -6.85
C ILE A 361 25.96 -10.44 -5.68
N GLU A 362 26.71 -9.35 -5.95
CA GLU A 362 27.31 -8.53 -4.90
C GLU A 362 26.25 -7.99 -3.94
N PHE A 363 25.15 -7.47 -4.47
CA PHE A 363 24.07 -6.88 -3.66
C PHE A 363 23.46 -7.86 -2.63
N PHE A 364 23.39 -9.16 -2.93
CA PHE A 364 22.88 -10.17 -2.01
C PHE A 364 23.98 -10.84 -1.17
N GLU A 365 25.19 -11.00 -1.70
CA GLU A 365 26.28 -11.68 -1.01
C GLU A 365 27.07 -10.75 -0.07
N ASN A 366 27.31 -9.50 -0.48
CA ASN A 366 28.09 -8.55 0.28
C ASN A 366 27.33 -8.09 1.54
N PRO A 367 27.88 -8.28 2.75
CA PRO A 367 27.21 -7.91 4.00
C PRO A 367 26.97 -6.40 4.15
N ALA A 368 27.60 -5.55 3.34
CA ALA A 368 27.34 -4.12 3.30
C ALA A 368 25.93 -3.76 2.76
N PHE A 369 25.25 -4.68 2.05
CA PHE A 369 23.91 -4.45 1.50
C PHE A 369 22.85 -5.34 2.18
N ARG A 370 22.66 -6.57 1.69
CA ARG A 370 21.68 -7.57 2.18
C ARG A 370 20.36 -6.96 2.69
N PRO A 371 19.58 -6.27 1.85
CA PRO A 371 18.34 -5.63 2.29
C PRO A 371 17.22 -6.64 2.49
N ASP A 372 16.21 -6.23 3.27
CA ASP A 372 15.03 -7.05 3.55
C ASP A 372 14.06 -7.12 2.36
N GLY A 373 14.22 -6.20 1.40
CA GLY A 373 13.41 -6.19 0.20
C GLY A 373 14.04 -5.46 -0.98
N LEU A 374 13.47 -5.73 -2.14
CA LEU A 374 13.89 -5.20 -3.43
C LEU A 374 12.69 -4.65 -4.20
N LYS A 375 12.86 -3.47 -4.79
CA LYS A 375 12.07 -3.01 -5.94
C LYS A 375 12.98 -3.00 -7.16
N LEU A 376 12.71 -3.92 -8.09
CA LEU A 376 13.50 -4.11 -9.30
C LEU A 376 12.87 -3.29 -10.43
N TYR A 377 13.57 -2.28 -10.90
CA TYR A 377 13.06 -1.32 -11.87
C TYR A 377 14.00 -1.22 -13.08
N PRO A 378 13.81 -2.06 -14.11
CA PRO A 378 14.55 -1.88 -15.36
C PRO A 378 14.43 -0.45 -15.88
N THR A 379 15.53 0.07 -16.41
CA THR A 379 15.61 1.44 -16.92
C THR A 379 14.63 1.63 -18.09
N LEU A 380 13.96 2.77 -18.09
CA LEU A 380 13.01 3.15 -19.14
C LEU A 380 13.44 4.48 -19.73
N VAL A 381 13.43 4.56 -21.05
CA VAL A 381 13.65 5.80 -21.78
C VAL A 381 12.31 6.53 -21.90
N ILE A 382 12.23 7.72 -21.34
CA ILE A 382 11.02 8.54 -21.31
C ILE A 382 11.36 9.92 -21.85
N ARG A 383 10.49 10.47 -22.70
CA ARG A 383 10.64 11.81 -23.26
C ARG A 383 10.84 12.86 -22.16
N GLY A 384 11.74 13.81 -22.40
CA GLY A 384 12.05 14.89 -21.44
C GLY A 384 13.05 14.49 -20.35
N THR A 385 13.71 13.34 -20.47
CA THR A 385 14.82 12.92 -19.58
C THR A 385 16.18 13.11 -20.25
N GLY A 386 17.25 13.26 -19.46
CA GLY A 386 18.62 13.26 -20.01
C GLY A 386 18.97 11.96 -20.74
N LEU A 387 18.43 10.83 -20.26
CA LEU A 387 18.56 9.52 -20.92
C LEU A 387 17.93 9.48 -22.31
N TYR A 388 16.82 10.19 -22.53
CA TYR A 388 16.19 10.29 -23.86
C TYR A 388 17.12 10.95 -24.88
N GLU A 389 17.89 11.96 -24.50
CA GLU A 389 18.87 12.59 -25.40
C GLU A 389 20.04 11.67 -25.74
N LEU A 390 20.49 10.84 -24.78
CA LEU A 390 21.49 9.79 -25.05
C LEU A 390 20.94 8.74 -26.02
N TRP A 391 19.70 8.32 -25.82
CA TRP A 391 19.03 7.37 -26.71
C TRP A 391 18.85 7.93 -28.13
N LYS A 392 18.38 9.17 -28.24
CA LYS A 392 18.18 9.87 -29.52
C LYS A 392 19.49 10.05 -30.30
N THR A 393 20.60 10.27 -29.61
CA THR A 393 21.94 10.39 -30.22
C THR A 393 22.65 9.05 -30.46
N GLY A 394 22.01 7.92 -30.14
CA GLY A 394 22.59 6.58 -30.30
C GLY A 394 23.67 6.23 -29.27
N ARG A 395 23.87 7.07 -28.24
CA ARG A 395 24.84 6.86 -27.15
C ARG A 395 24.33 5.97 -26.04
N TYR A 396 23.03 5.66 -26.03
CA TYR A 396 22.41 4.67 -25.14
C TYR A 396 21.45 3.80 -25.94
N LYS A 397 21.45 2.49 -25.66
CA LYS A 397 20.53 1.53 -26.24
C LYS A 397 20.06 0.59 -25.14
N SER A 398 18.75 0.55 -24.92
CA SER A 398 18.14 -0.38 -23.96
C SER A 398 18.34 -1.83 -24.38
N TYR A 399 18.26 -2.74 -23.42
CA TYR A 399 18.29 -4.17 -23.71
C TYR A 399 17.12 -4.61 -24.62
N ASN A 400 17.36 -5.70 -25.34
CA ASN A 400 16.29 -6.41 -26.04
C ASN A 400 15.28 -6.95 -24.99
N PRO A 401 13.97 -6.87 -25.24
CA PRO A 401 12.94 -7.35 -24.31
C PRO A 401 13.15 -8.80 -23.84
N SER A 402 13.52 -9.70 -24.75
CA SER A 402 13.77 -11.12 -24.43
C SER A 402 14.98 -11.30 -23.51
N ALA A 403 16.06 -10.56 -23.78
CA ALA A 403 17.27 -10.58 -22.95
C ALA A 403 17.01 -9.98 -21.56
N LEU A 404 16.16 -8.95 -21.47
CA LEU A 404 15.75 -8.36 -20.20
C LEU A 404 14.92 -9.34 -19.36
N VAL A 405 14.02 -10.10 -19.97
CA VAL A 405 13.28 -11.17 -19.27
C VAL A 405 14.25 -12.22 -18.73
N ASP A 406 15.25 -12.64 -19.51
CA ASP A 406 16.27 -13.60 -19.07
C ASP A 406 17.11 -13.06 -17.91
N LEU A 407 17.52 -11.79 -17.97
CA LEU A 407 18.23 -11.10 -16.89
C LEU A 407 17.40 -11.08 -15.60
N VAL A 408 16.13 -10.67 -15.69
CA VAL A 408 15.24 -10.60 -14.52
C VAL A 408 15.00 -11.99 -13.94
N ALA A 409 14.85 -13.04 -14.77
CA ALA A 409 14.73 -14.42 -14.31
C ALA A 409 15.98 -14.86 -13.51
N ARG A 410 17.18 -14.57 -14.02
CA ARG A 410 18.44 -14.84 -13.29
C ARG A 410 18.52 -14.08 -11.97
N ILE A 411 18.16 -12.79 -11.96
CA ILE A 411 18.15 -11.97 -10.74
C ILE A 411 17.19 -12.56 -9.70
N LEU A 412 15.99 -12.97 -10.10
CA LEU A 412 15.00 -13.56 -9.20
C LEU A 412 15.46 -14.90 -8.62
N ALA A 413 16.24 -15.69 -9.36
CA ALA A 413 16.86 -16.92 -8.87
C ALA A 413 17.90 -16.68 -7.76
N LEU A 414 18.56 -15.51 -7.77
CA LEU A 414 19.56 -15.12 -6.76
C LEU A 414 18.93 -14.60 -5.45
N VAL A 415 17.63 -14.28 -5.45
CA VAL A 415 16.99 -13.64 -4.29
C VAL A 415 16.98 -14.59 -3.09
N PRO A 416 17.58 -14.20 -1.96
CA PRO A 416 17.63 -15.08 -0.81
C PRO A 416 16.26 -15.19 -0.11
N PRO A 417 15.98 -16.28 0.63
CA PRO A 417 14.68 -16.55 1.26
C PRO A 417 14.20 -15.51 2.27
N TRP A 418 15.08 -14.66 2.79
CA TRP A 418 14.75 -13.57 3.71
C TRP A 418 14.41 -12.25 3.00
N THR A 419 14.56 -12.15 1.68
CA THR A 419 14.30 -10.92 0.92
C THR A 419 12.95 -10.98 0.20
N ARG A 420 12.20 -9.87 0.25
CA ARG A 420 10.92 -9.73 -0.46
C ARG A 420 11.07 -8.88 -1.72
N VAL A 421 10.74 -9.41 -2.90
CA VAL A 421 10.63 -8.59 -4.13
C VAL A 421 9.24 -7.98 -4.23
N TYR A 422 9.12 -6.68 -3.96
CA TYR A 422 7.83 -5.98 -3.95
C TYR A 422 7.29 -5.74 -5.35
N ARG A 423 8.17 -5.34 -6.27
CA ARG A 423 7.83 -4.98 -7.64
C ARG A 423 8.95 -5.36 -8.59
N VAL A 424 8.55 -5.75 -9.79
CA VAL A 424 9.38 -6.01 -10.96
C VAL A 424 8.75 -5.15 -12.05
N GLN A 425 9.36 -3.99 -12.34
CA GLN A 425 8.87 -2.85 -13.13
C GLN A 425 8.11 -1.75 -12.34
N ARG A 426 8.12 -0.51 -12.89
CA ARG A 426 7.39 0.65 -12.37
C ARG A 426 5.98 0.75 -12.98
N ASP A 427 5.08 1.44 -12.30
CA ASP A 427 3.70 1.67 -12.76
C ASP A 427 3.62 2.81 -13.81
N ILE A 428 4.53 2.87 -14.78
CA ILE A 428 4.55 3.91 -15.81
C ILE A 428 3.66 3.46 -16.99
N PRO A 429 2.74 4.30 -17.49
CA PRO A 429 1.96 3.97 -18.68
C PRO A 429 2.86 3.73 -19.90
N MET A 430 2.71 2.56 -20.54
CA MET A 430 3.51 2.17 -21.71
C MET A 430 3.50 3.19 -22.87
N PRO A 431 2.39 3.91 -23.16
CA PRO A 431 2.41 4.94 -24.20
C PRO A 431 3.40 6.09 -23.97
N LEU A 432 3.91 6.26 -22.73
CA LEU A 432 4.92 7.28 -22.39
C LEU A 432 6.35 6.77 -22.51
N VAL A 433 6.54 5.44 -22.66
CA VAL A 433 7.85 4.80 -22.73
C VAL A 433 8.31 4.78 -24.19
N SER A 434 9.47 5.39 -24.46
CA SER A 434 10.07 5.42 -25.80
C SER A 434 10.93 4.19 -26.10
N SER A 435 11.58 3.62 -25.07
CA SER A 435 12.40 2.40 -25.17
C SER A 435 12.58 1.76 -23.79
N GLY A 436 12.79 0.44 -23.74
CA GLY A 436 12.96 -0.34 -22.51
C GLY A 436 11.97 -1.50 -22.46
N VAL A 437 11.24 -1.64 -21.35
CA VAL A 437 10.22 -2.69 -21.16
C VAL A 437 9.03 -2.47 -22.10
N GLU A 438 8.66 -3.49 -22.88
CA GLU A 438 7.53 -3.44 -23.82
C GLU A 438 6.19 -3.90 -23.22
N HIS A 439 6.22 -4.75 -22.20
CA HIS A 439 5.02 -5.38 -21.64
C HIS A 439 4.85 -5.09 -20.15
N GLY A 440 3.61 -4.82 -19.75
CA GLY A 440 3.24 -4.53 -18.36
C GLY A 440 3.16 -5.74 -17.43
N ASN A 441 3.64 -6.92 -17.83
CA ASN A 441 3.59 -8.15 -17.05
C ASN A 441 4.97 -8.82 -16.87
N LEU A 442 6.04 -8.04 -16.76
CA LEU A 442 7.43 -8.55 -16.70
C LEU A 442 7.67 -9.61 -15.62
N ARG A 443 7.02 -9.52 -14.46
CA ARG A 443 7.14 -10.55 -13.40
C ARG A 443 6.66 -11.92 -13.88
N GLU A 444 5.54 -11.96 -14.60
CA GLU A 444 4.96 -13.21 -15.10
C GLU A 444 5.86 -13.85 -16.16
N LEU A 445 6.36 -13.03 -17.09
CA LEU A 445 7.31 -13.46 -18.12
C LEU A 445 8.61 -14.01 -17.50
N ALA A 446 9.15 -13.32 -16.48
CA ALA A 446 10.34 -13.78 -15.79
C ALA A 446 10.12 -15.12 -15.05
N LEU A 447 8.97 -15.29 -14.37
CA LEU A 447 8.65 -16.55 -13.69
C LEU A 447 8.45 -17.71 -14.68
N ALA A 448 7.81 -17.47 -15.82
CA ALA A 448 7.71 -18.46 -16.90
C ALA A 448 9.10 -18.85 -17.42
N ARG A 449 9.97 -17.86 -17.66
CA ARG A 449 11.34 -18.09 -18.10
C ARG A 449 12.17 -18.88 -17.08
N MET A 450 12.01 -18.61 -15.78
CA MET A 450 12.68 -19.37 -14.71
C MET A 450 12.30 -20.86 -14.75
N LYS A 451 11.03 -21.17 -15.05
CA LYS A 451 10.56 -22.55 -15.22
C LYS A 451 11.27 -23.25 -16.38
N ASP A 452 11.44 -22.56 -17.51
CA ASP A 452 12.18 -23.09 -18.65
C ASP A 452 13.67 -23.32 -18.35
N MET A 453 14.23 -22.56 -17.40
CA MET A 453 15.60 -22.71 -16.91
C MET A 453 15.77 -23.76 -15.81
N GLY A 454 14.67 -24.35 -15.31
CA GLY A 454 14.70 -25.28 -14.18
C GLY A 454 15.09 -24.62 -12.86
N THR A 455 14.78 -23.33 -12.68
CA THR A 455 15.08 -22.56 -11.46
C THR A 455 13.81 -22.08 -10.78
N GLU A 456 13.88 -21.85 -9.47
CA GLU A 456 12.73 -21.44 -8.65
C GLU A 456 12.98 -20.09 -7.96
N CYS A 457 11.93 -19.29 -7.83
CA CYS A 457 11.99 -18.00 -7.14
C CYS A 457 11.64 -18.18 -5.67
N ARG A 458 12.65 -18.11 -4.80
CA ARG A 458 12.49 -18.33 -3.36
C ARG A 458 12.28 -17.05 -2.56
N ASP A 459 11.81 -15.97 -3.20
CA ASP A 459 11.51 -14.72 -2.52
C ASP A 459 10.33 -14.87 -1.54
N VAL A 460 10.31 -14.04 -0.49
CA VAL A 460 9.24 -14.04 0.54
C VAL A 460 7.84 -13.90 -0.07
N ARG A 461 7.71 -13.16 -1.19
CA ARG A 461 6.41 -12.84 -1.80
C ARG A 461 5.83 -14.04 -2.56
N THR A 462 6.65 -14.82 -3.25
CA THR A 462 6.18 -15.97 -4.04
C THR A 462 5.81 -17.12 -3.12
N ARG A 463 6.50 -17.25 -1.99
CA ARG A 463 6.28 -18.31 -0.99
C ARG A 463 5.12 -18.02 -0.03
N GLU A 464 4.62 -16.78 0.08
CA GLU A 464 3.58 -16.44 1.07
C GLU A 464 2.27 -17.24 0.85
N VAL A 465 1.73 -17.83 1.92
CA VAL A 465 0.54 -18.70 1.86
C VAL A 465 -0.66 -18.07 1.14
N GLY A 466 -0.85 -16.75 1.27
CA GLY A 466 -1.94 -16.04 0.59
C GLY A 466 -1.79 -16.00 -0.93
N ILE A 467 -0.57 -15.99 -1.45
CA ILE A 467 -0.29 -16.03 -2.89
C ILE A 467 -0.39 -17.47 -3.39
N GLN A 468 0.14 -18.43 -2.64
CA GLN A 468 0.05 -19.85 -2.95
C GLN A 468 -1.40 -20.34 -2.99
N GLU A 469 -2.25 -19.92 -2.05
CA GLU A 469 -3.68 -20.27 -2.05
C GLU A 469 -4.41 -19.65 -3.26
N ILE A 470 -4.09 -18.40 -3.63
CA ILE A 470 -4.73 -17.71 -4.77
C ILE A 470 -4.32 -18.34 -6.12
N HIS A 471 -3.03 -18.65 -6.30
CA HIS A 471 -2.49 -19.10 -7.59
C HIS A 471 -2.52 -20.62 -7.76
N HIS A 472 -2.24 -21.38 -6.70
CA HIS A 472 -2.06 -22.83 -6.77
C HIS A 472 -3.10 -23.61 -5.95
N LYS A 473 -3.94 -22.93 -5.14
CA LYS A 473 -4.93 -23.54 -4.23
C LYS A 473 -4.32 -24.55 -3.25
N VAL A 474 -3.04 -24.38 -2.93
CA VAL A 474 -2.31 -25.24 -2.00
C VAL A 474 -2.45 -24.70 -0.58
N ARG A 475 -2.55 -25.63 0.38
CA ARG A 475 -2.54 -25.32 1.82
C ARG A 475 -1.38 -26.08 2.47
N PRO A 476 -0.66 -25.44 3.41
CA PRO A 476 0.43 -26.09 4.11
C PRO A 476 -0.09 -27.27 4.92
N TYR A 477 0.66 -28.37 4.93
CA TYR A 477 0.31 -29.57 5.68
C TYR A 477 1.26 -29.78 6.86
N GLN A 478 2.58 -29.62 6.62
CA GLN A 478 3.61 -29.80 7.63
C GLN A 478 4.31 -28.47 7.88
N VAL A 479 4.18 -27.94 9.10
CA VAL A 479 4.73 -26.62 9.45
C VAL A 479 5.89 -26.76 10.40
N GLU A 480 7.05 -26.26 9.99
CA GLU A 480 8.29 -26.29 10.75
C GLU A 480 8.81 -24.87 11.04
N LEU A 481 9.52 -24.73 12.16
CA LEU A 481 10.24 -23.50 12.48
C LEU A 481 11.63 -23.55 11.85
N VAL A 482 11.88 -22.67 10.89
CA VAL A 482 13.17 -22.54 10.19
C VAL A 482 13.90 -21.30 10.70
N ARG A 483 15.21 -21.43 10.93
CA ARG A 483 16.10 -20.33 11.31
C ARG A 483 17.18 -20.16 10.25
N ARG A 484 17.38 -18.93 9.80
CA ARG A 484 18.47 -18.53 8.90
C ARG A 484 19.21 -17.33 9.50
N ASP A 485 20.51 -17.47 9.69
CA ASP A 485 21.35 -16.41 10.23
C ASP A 485 22.26 -15.82 9.14
N TYR A 486 22.43 -14.51 9.16
CA TYR A 486 23.33 -13.83 8.24
C TYR A 486 23.88 -12.53 8.83
N VAL A 487 25.11 -12.20 8.45
CA VAL A 487 25.71 -10.90 8.80
C VAL A 487 25.21 -9.84 7.84
N ALA A 488 24.81 -8.69 8.36
CA ALA A 488 24.53 -7.51 7.56
C ALA A 488 24.86 -6.21 8.30
N ASN A 489 25.60 -5.32 7.65
CA ASN A 489 25.95 -3.98 8.13
C ASN A 489 26.45 -4.01 9.58
N GLY A 490 27.51 -4.79 9.85
CA GLY A 490 28.13 -4.90 11.17
C GLY A 490 27.31 -5.57 12.28
N GLY A 491 26.08 -6.03 11.99
CA GLY A 491 25.23 -6.74 12.96
C GLY A 491 24.87 -8.15 12.51
N TRP A 492 24.30 -8.90 13.43
CA TRP A 492 23.82 -10.27 13.22
C TRP A 492 22.32 -10.26 13.01
N GLU A 493 21.86 -10.66 11.83
CA GLU A 493 20.45 -10.83 11.50
C GLU A 493 20.07 -12.32 11.64
N THR A 494 18.93 -12.56 12.27
CA THR A 494 18.29 -13.87 12.39
C THR A 494 16.89 -13.78 11.78
N PHE A 495 16.68 -14.51 10.70
CA PHE A 495 15.38 -14.68 10.06
C PHE A 495 14.74 -15.98 10.55
N LEU A 496 13.73 -15.84 11.40
CA LEU A 496 12.91 -16.96 11.87
C LEU A 496 11.65 -17.02 11.02
N SER A 497 11.24 -18.21 10.60
CA SER A 497 10.02 -18.38 9.82
C SER A 497 9.33 -19.70 10.11
N TYR A 498 8.00 -19.67 10.05
CA TYR A 498 7.20 -20.90 9.97
C TYR A 498 6.95 -21.19 8.50
N GLU A 499 7.46 -22.33 8.04
CA GLU A 499 7.47 -22.76 6.64
C GLU A 499 6.97 -24.20 6.51
N ASP A 500 6.36 -24.52 5.37
CA ASP A 500 6.23 -25.89 4.88
C ASP A 500 7.42 -26.15 3.95
N PRO A 501 8.44 -26.92 4.39
CA PRO A 501 9.68 -27.09 3.63
C PRO A 501 9.50 -27.97 2.39
N GLU A 502 8.50 -28.87 2.37
CA GLU A 502 8.23 -29.73 1.22
C GLU A 502 7.54 -28.94 0.10
N GLN A 503 6.59 -28.08 0.46
CA GLN A 503 5.84 -27.27 -0.50
C GLN A 503 6.46 -25.87 -0.74
N ASP A 504 7.54 -25.54 -0.03
CA ASP A 504 8.19 -24.22 0.03
C ASP A 504 7.24 -23.05 0.35
N ILE A 505 6.28 -23.26 1.25
CA ILE A 505 5.25 -22.26 1.63
C ILE A 505 5.64 -21.53 2.92
N LEU A 506 5.56 -20.21 2.92
CA LEU A 506 5.82 -19.34 4.06
C LEU A 506 4.52 -18.87 4.74
N ILE A 507 4.40 -19.12 6.04
CA ILE A 507 3.21 -18.79 6.85
C ILE A 507 3.43 -17.54 7.69
N GLY A 508 4.62 -17.42 8.29
CA GLY A 508 4.98 -16.26 9.10
C GLY A 508 6.48 -16.09 9.19
N LEU A 509 6.91 -14.87 9.47
CA LEU A 509 8.32 -14.51 9.60
C LEU A 509 8.54 -13.54 10.76
N LEU A 510 9.75 -13.58 11.30
CA LEU A 510 10.29 -12.62 12.25
C LEU A 510 11.72 -12.26 11.85
N ARG A 511 12.05 -10.97 11.90
CA ARG A 511 13.42 -10.46 11.73
C ARG A 511 13.95 -10.00 13.07
N LEU A 512 14.95 -10.69 13.59
CA LEU A 512 15.66 -10.33 14.80
C LEU A 512 17.05 -9.84 14.44
N ARG A 513 17.49 -8.73 15.03
CA ARG A 513 18.84 -8.21 14.88
C ARG A 513 19.50 -8.04 16.23
N ARG A 514 20.72 -8.55 16.37
CA ARG A 514 21.62 -8.08 17.44
C ARG A 514 22.24 -6.77 16.98
N CYS A 515 21.91 -5.67 17.66
CA CYS A 515 22.39 -4.35 17.29
C CYS A 515 23.92 -4.30 17.35
N SER A 516 24.53 -3.59 16.39
CA SER A 516 25.97 -3.37 16.44
C SER A 516 26.33 -2.39 17.57
N PRO A 517 27.60 -2.37 18.04
CA PRO A 517 28.07 -1.37 18.99
C PRO A 517 27.92 0.09 18.51
N GLN A 518 27.71 0.29 17.21
CA GLN A 518 27.57 1.61 16.59
C GLN A 518 26.13 2.15 16.61
N SER A 519 25.17 1.42 17.21
CA SER A 519 23.80 1.91 17.35
C SER A 519 23.78 3.24 18.10
N PHE A 520 23.12 4.23 17.50
CA PHE A 520 23.11 5.60 18.00
C PHE A 520 21.94 5.89 18.95
N ARG A 521 20.93 5.00 18.99
CA ARG A 521 19.74 5.16 19.82
C ARG A 521 20.04 4.77 21.27
N PRO A 522 19.75 5.62 22.27
CA PRO A 522 20.03 5.31 23.66
C PRO A 522 19.33 4.03 24.12
N GLU A 523 18.11 3.77 23.63
CA GLU A 523 17.30 2.60 23.97
C GLU A 523 17.91 1.28 23.48
N LEU A 524 18.84 1.34 22.50
CA LEU A 524 19.44 0.18 21.84
C LEU A 524 20.90 -0.04 22.24
N LYS A 525 21.43 0.73 23.19
CA LYS A 525 22.78 0.54 23.73
C LYS A 525 22.82 -0.65 24.71
N GLY A 526 24.03 -1.20 24.92
CA GLY A 526 24.26 -2.24 25.94
C GLY A 526 23.98 -3.67 25.49
N GLY A 527 24.21 -4.02 24.21
CA GLY A 527 24.11 -5.40 23.75
C GLY A 527 22.68 -5.90 23.51
N THR A 528 21.74 -4.97 23.28
CA THR A 528 20.33 -5.25 23.06
C THR A 528 20.05 -5.91 21.70
N SER A 529 19.02 -6.76 21.64
CA SER A 529 18.47 -7.32 20.40
C SER A 529 17.11 -6.70 20.07
N ILE A 530 16.87 -6.43 18.79
CA ILE A 530 15.68 -5.77 18.29
C ILE A 530 14.91 -6.66 17.30
N VAL A 531 13.61 -6.81 17.51
CA VAL A 531 12.69 -7.35 16.49
C VAL A 531 12.34 -6.22 15.53
N ARG A 532 12.78 -6.36 14.28
CA ARG A 532 12.62 -5.38 13.20
C ARG A 532 11.30 -5.56 12.44
N GLU A 533 10.81 -6.79 12.37
CA GLU A 533 9.56 -7.15 11.71
C GLU A 533 9.00 -8.43 12.33
N LEU A 534 7.70 -8.44 12.61
CA LEU A 534 6.92 -9.65 12.83
C LEU A 534 5.75 -9.62 11.86
N HIS A 535 5.67 -10.62 10.98
CA HIS A 535 4.62 -10.70 9.99
C HIS A 535 4.05 -12.11 9.91
N VAL A 536 2.74 -12.24 10.16
CA VAL A 536 2.02 -13.51 10.05
C VAL A 536 1.00 -13.39 8.95
N TYR A 537 1.21 -14.16 7.88
CA TYR A 537 0.32 -14.24 6.74
C TYR A 537 -0.93 -15.05 7.12
N GLY A 538 -2.08 -14.63 6.62
CA GLY A 538 -3.34 -15.33 6.85
C GLY A 538 -4.52 -14.49 6.39
N SER A 539 -5.65 -15.16 6.15
CA SER A 539 -6.93 -14.50 5.87
C SER A 539 -7.22 -13.46 6.94
N VAL A 540 -7.80 -12.32 6.54
CA VAL A 540 -8.01 -11.12 7.37
C VAL A 540 -8.86 -11.43 8.61
N VAL A 541 -8.22 -11.88 9.69
CA VAL A 541 -8.85 -11.99 11.00
C VAL A 541 -8.58 -10.69 11.76
N PRO A 542 -9.63 -10.01 12.27
CA PRO A 542 -9.51 -8.81 13.10
C PRO A 542 -8.49 -9.00 14.23
N VAL A 543 -7.79 -7.92 14.61
CA VAL A 543 -6.77 -7.96 15.69
C VAL A 543 -7.39 -8.42 17.03
N SER A 544 -8.70 -8.21 17.21
CA SER A 544 -9.45 -8.61 18.41
C SER A 544 -9.73 -10.11 18.52
N SER A 545 -9.71 -10.86 17.41
CA SER A 545 -10.15 -12.26 17.36
C SER A 545 -9.02 -13.26 17.13
N ARG A 546 -7.75 -12.84 17.18
CA ARG A 546 -6.61 -13.76 17.20
C ARG A 546 -6.38 -14.26 18.62
N ASP A 547 -6.28 -15.57 18.76
CA ASP A 547 -5.71 -16.21 19.94
C ASP A 547 -4.22 -15.82 20.05
N PRO A 548 -3.81 -15.04 21.07
CA PRO A 548 -2.43 -14.59 21.23
C PRO A 548 -1.45 -15.76 21.42
N SER A 549 -1.92 -16.88 21.97
CA SER A 549 -1.08 -17.97 22.46
C SER A 549 -0.29 -18.71 21.38
N LYS A 550 -0.78 -18.75 20.13
CA LYS A 550 -0.19 -19.58 19.05
C LYS A 550 1.13 -19.06 18.48
N PHE A 551 1.51 -17.81 18.73
CA PHE A 551 2.72 -17.19 18.16
C PHE A 551 3.66 -16.57 19.21
N HIS A 552 3.39 -16.80 20.50
CA HIS A 552 4.20 -16.27 21.61
C HIS A 552 5.64 -16.79 21.63
N THR A 553 5.89 -17.98 21.07
CA THR A 553 7.20 -18.65 21.11
C THR A 553 8.32 -17.95 20.35
N LEU A 554 8.00 -16.99 19.47
CA LEU A 554 9.01 -16.27 18.67
C LEU A 554 9.52 -14.97 19.31
N LEU A 555 8.86 -14.44 20.35
CA LEU A 555 9.14 -13.11 20.90
C LEU A 555 9.95 -13.20 22.20
N SER A 556 11.25 -13.47 22.07
CA SER A 556 12.24 -13.43 23.15
C SER A 556 13.25 -12.30 22.96
N SER A 557 12.78 -11.10 22.62
CA SER A 557 13.64 -9.92 22.41
C SER A 557 13.31 -8.80 23.39
N ARG A 558 14.34 -8.09 23.86
CA ARG A 558 14.15 -6.96 24.76
C ARG A 558 13.40 -5.81 24.08
N VAL A 559 13.61 -5.58 22.79
CA VAL A 559 13.04 -4.44 22.06
C VAL A 559 12.31 -4.91 20.80
N CYS A 560 11.10 -4.40 20.60
CA CYS A 560 10.28 -4.59 19.41
C CYS A 560 10.03 -3.26 18.71
N PHE A 561 10.30 -3.24 17.40
CA PHE A 561 9.94 -2.13 16.54
C PHE A 561 8.53 -2.34 15.98
N ALA A 562 7.58 -1.58 16.51
CA ALA A 562 6.15 -1.76 16.25
C ALA A 562 5.54 -0.54 15.55
N GLY A 563 4.75 -0.77 14.50
CA GLY A 563 3.89 0.27 13.94
C GLY A 563 2.86 0.73 14.97
N VAL A 564 2.49 2.01 14.91
CA VAL A 564 1.63 2.69 15.89
C VAL A 564 0.36 1.88 16.22
N GLY A 565 -0.37 1.43 15.20
CA GLY A 565 -1.60 0.67 15.33
C GLY A 565 -1.43 -0.75 15.89
N THR A 566 -0.20 -1.25 16.05
CA THR A 566 0.11 -2.58 16.57
C THR A 566 0.65 -2.57 18.00
N ARG A 567 0.93 -1.41 18.60
CA ARG A 567 1.51 -1.31 19.96
C ARG A 567 0.69 -2.04 21.03
N ASN A 568 -0.65 -1.96 20.95
CA ASN A 568 -1.55 -2.68 21.87
C ASN A 568 -1.43 -4.21 21.80
N TYR A 569 -1.00 -4.77 20.66
CA TYR A 569 -0.71 -6.20 20.56
C TYR A 569 0.49 -6.57 21.43
N TYR A 570 1.57 -5.79 21.38
CA TYR A 570 2.75 -5.99 22.21
C TYR A 570 2.50 -5.71 23.69
N ARG A 571 1.65 -4.73 24.04
CA ARG A 571 1.25 -4.50 25.45
C ARG A 571 0.59 -5.71 26.10
N LYS A 572 -0.24 -6.44 25.35
CA LYS A 572 -0.85 -7.69 25.84
C LYS A 572 0.20 -8.78 26.15
N MET A 573 1.42 -8.65 25.63
CA MET A 573 2.55 -9.55 25.86
C MET A 573 3.53 -9.06 26.92
N GLY A 574 3.18 -7.98 27.63
CA GLY A 574 4.00 -7.37 28.68
C GLY A 574 5.09 -6.44 28.17
N TYR A 575 4.96 -5.87 26.96
CA TYR A 575 5.84 -4.80 26.51
C TYR A 575 5.27 -3.42 26.90
N GLU A 576 6.16 -2.50 27.24
CA GLU A 576 5.85 -1.10 27.53
C GLU A 576 6.43 -0.18 26.46
N LEU A 577 5.90 1.04 26.32
CA LEU A 577 6.38 2.00 25.33
C LEU A 577 7.52 2.82 25.92
N GLU A 578 8.73 2.71 25.36
CA GLU A 578 9.89 3.52 25.71
C GLU A 578 10.41 4.22 24.45
N GLY A 579 10.31 5.55 24.42
CA GLY A 579 10.59 6.32 23.21
C GLY A 579 9.73 5.85 22.03
N PRO A 580 10.32 5.54 20.86
CA PRO A 580 9.57 5.02 19.72
C PRO A 580 9.37 3.49 19.75
N TYR A 581 9.97 2.76 20.70
CA TYR A 581 10.02 1.30 20.73
C TYR A 581 9.09 0.68 21.78
N MET A 582 8.73 -0.58 21.57
CA MET A 582 8.08 -1.40 22.59
C MET A 582 9.15 -2.25 23.29
N VAL A 583 9.36 -2.08 24.59
CA VAL A 583 10.44 -2.71 25.36
C VAL A 583 9.88 -3.67 26.41
N LYS A 584 10.58 -4.76 26.67
CA LYS A 584 10.29 -5.75 27.71
C LYS A 584 11.61 -6.28 28.29
N ASP A 585 11.75 -6.30 29.60
CA ASP A 585 12.91 -6.94 30.21
C ASP A 585 12.77 -8.47 30.14
N LEU A 586 13.84 -9.12 29.66
CA LEU A 586 13.87 -10.58 29.44
C LEU A 586 14.29 -11.36 30.69
N TYR A 587 14.91 -10.68 31.66
CA TYR A 587 15.37 -11.24 32.92
C TYR A 587 14.68 -10.50 34.06
N GLY A 588 14.19 -11.23 35.07
CA GLY A 588 13.69 -10.60 36.29
C GLY A 588 14.82 -9.88 37.04
N PRO A 589 14.51 -8.95 37.96
CA PRO A 589 15.54 -8.30 38.76
C PRO A 589 16.35 -9.35 39.54
N GLY A 590 17.65 -9.50 39.22
CA GLY A 590 18.58 -10.35 39.96
C GLY A 590 19.22 -11.54 39.22
N MET A 591 19.15 -11.60 37.89
CA MET A 591 19.97 -12.54 37.10
C MET A 591 20.84 -11.76 36.13
N ASP A 592 22.02 -11.33 36.61
CA ASP A 592 23.13 -10.85 35.79
C ASP A 592 23.97 -12.03 35.26
#